data_AF-M9RXW8-F1
#
_entry.id   AF-M9RXW8-F1
#
_cell.length_a   1.000
_cell.length_b   1.000
_cell.length_c   1.000
_cell.angle_alpha   90.00
_cell.angle_beta   90.00
_cell.angle_gamma   90.00
#
_symmetry.space_group_name_H-M   'P 1'
#
loop_
_entity.id
_entity.type
_entity.pdbx_description
1 polymer ?
#
loop_
_entity_poly.entity_id
_entity_poly.type
_entity_poly.pdbx_seq_one_letter_code
_entity_poly.pdbx_strand_id
1 'polypeptide(L)'
;MNEEINVVQVSVQSAEVSLIGCNSVPSLVINGSLMNIARGNMILTLRAIACDHVGAIGSIEIEQNRPMMQAQVSVSQDQFTTVLNCLKHHPPRPVTLIIALQESLTISEKGYLASKGQNSRMISDLSWSIPIL
;
A
#
# COMPACT_ATOMS: atom_id res chain seq x y z
N MET A 1 -7.82 8.32 24.45
CA MET A 1 -6.66 7.45 24.34
C MET A 1 -6.36 7.26 22.87
N ASN A 2 -5.17 7.65 22.43
CA ASN A 2 -4.73 7.36 21.07
C ASN A 2 -4.34 5.89 20.98
N GLU A 3 -4.55 5.28 19.81
CA GLU A 3 -4.20 3.90 19.52
C GLU A 3 -2.96 3.87 18.62
N GLU A 4 -2.13 2.85 18.77
CA GLU A 4 -0.97 2.61 17.91
C GLU A 4 -1.22 1.41 17.02
N ILE A 5 -1.04 1.60 15.71
CA ILE A 5 -1.21 0.56 14.70
C ILE A 5 0.10 0.33 13.95
N ASN A 6 0.44 -0.93 13.74
CA ASN A 6 1.61 -1.36 12.93
C ASN A 6 1.20 -1.88 11.55
N VAL A 7 -0.10 -1.82 11.25
CA VAL A 7 -0.68 -2.39 10.04
C VAL A 7 -1.63 -1.37 9.43
N VAL A 8 -1.53 -1.16 8.12
CA VAL A 8 -2.49 -0.38 7.34
C VAL A 8 -3.27 -1.34 6.45
N GLN A 9 -4.59 -1.32 6.57
CA GLN A 9 -5.48 -2.14 5.75
C GLN A 9 -6.13 -1.29 4.68
N VAL A 10 -6.13 -1.78 3.45
CA VAL A 10 -6.60 -1.07 2.27
C VAL A 10 -7.57 -1.94 1.49
N SER A 11 -8.75 -1.42 1.20
CA SER A 11 -9.66 -2.01 0.22
C SER A 11 -9.29 -1.46 -1.16
N VAL A 12 -8.83 -2.34 -2.05
CA VAL A 12 -8.47 -1.99 -3.42
C VAL A 12 -9.72 -1.62 -4.21
N GLN A 13 -9.69 -0.47 -4.86
CA GLN A 13 -10.78 0.07 -5.68
C GLN A 13 -10.45 -0.01 -7.16
N SER A 14 -9.20 0.28 -7.53
CA SER A 14 -8.70 0.14 -8.89
C SER A 14 -7.22 -0.21 -8.90
N ALA A 15 -6.78 -0.81 -9.99
CA ALA A 15 -5.37 -1.07 -10.26
C ALA A 15 -5.10 -0.80 -11.74
N GLU A 16 -4.00 -0.10 -12.03
CA GLU A 16 -3.59 0.25 -13.39
C GLU A 16 -2.11 -0.01 -13.59
N VAL A 17 -1.75 -0.43 -14.80
CA VAL A 17 -0.33 -0.55 -15.19
C VAL A 17 0.14 0.81 -15.67
N SER A 18 1.18 1.34 -15.03
CA SER A 18 1.83 2.58 -15.43
C SER A 18 3.17 2.27 -16.12
N LEU A 19 3.36 2.87 -17.29
CA LEU A 19 4.57 2.81 -18.11
C LEU A 19 5.11 4.23 -18.26
N ILE A 20 6.23 4.53 -17.60
CA ILE A 20 6.79 5.89 -17.56
C ILE A 20 8.14 5.93 -18.28
N GLY A 21 8.19 6.59 -19.45
CA GLY A 21 9.39 6.70 -20.28
C GLY A 21 9.37 5.79 -21.53
N CYS A 22 10.50 5.69 -22.23
CA CYS A 22 10.64 4.92 -23.48
C CYS A 22 11.15 3.47 -23.31
N ASN A 23 11.83 3.15 -22.20
CA ASN A 23 12.35 1.82 -21.85
C ASN A 23 11.83 1.36 -20.47
N SER A 24 10.53 1.55 -20.25
CA SER A 24 9.94 1.58 -18.92
C SER A 24 9.72 0.20 -18.34
N VAL A 25 10.29 -0.07 -17.16
CA VAL A 25 9.85 -1.18 -16.32
C VAL A 25 8.43 -0.88 -15.85
N PRO A 26 7.45 -1.78 -16.07
CA PRO A 26 6.08 -1.54 -15.65
C PRO A 26 5.99 -1.42 -14.13
N SER A 27 5.21 -0.45 -13.67
CA SER A 27 4.77 -0.36 -12.28
C SER A 27 3.27 -0.56 -12.21
N LEU A 28 2.80 -1.14 -11.11
CA LEU A 28 1.38 -1.29 -10.84
C LEU A 28 0.98 -0.20 -9.85
N VAL A 29 0.03 0.65 -10.24
CA VAL A 29 -0.54 1.69 -9.38
C VAL A 29 -1.88 1.19 -8.88
N ILE A 30 -2.00 1.03 -7.56
CA ILE A 30 -3.20 0.57 -6.88
C ILE A 30 -3.81 1.74 -6.11
N ASN A 31 -5.07 2.02 -6.37
CA ASN A 31 -5.85 2.97 -5.60
C ASN A 31 -6.80 2.23 -4.66
N GLY A 32 -6.89 2.69 -3.41
CA GLY A 32 -7.79 2.10 -2.44
C GLY A 32 -8.15 3.02 -1.29
N SER A 33 -9.16 2.61 -0.54
CA SER A 33 -9.58 3.29 0.69
C SER A 33 -9.00 2.59 1.91
N LEU A 34 -8.51 3.37 2.88
CA LEU A 34 -8.06 2.84 4.16
C LEU A 34 -9.24 2.27 4.93
N MET A 35 -9.10 1.06 5.47
CA MET A 35 -10.14 0.36 6.22
C MET A 35 -10.06 0.62 7.72
N ASN A 36 -8.83 0.71 8.25
CA ASN A 36 -8.58 0.88 9.68
C ASN A 36 -8.14 2.31 10.05
N ILE A 37 -8.20 3.24 9.10
CA ILE A 37 -7.93 4.67 9.31
C ILE A 37 -9.06 5.46 8.67
N ALA A 38 -9.73 6.31 9.45
CA ALA A 38 -10.94 7.00 9.02
C ALA A 38 -10.65 8.00 7.88
N ARG A 39 -11.49 7.91 6.83
CA ARG A 39 -11.54 8.85 5.69
C ARG A 39 -10.26 8.96 4.86
N GLY A 40 -9.30 8.05 5.02
CA GLY A 40 -8.06 8.07 4.25
C GLY A 40 -8.17 7.29 2.95
N ASN A 41 -7.54 7.80 1.90
CA ASN A 41 -7.27 7.06 0.67
C ASN A 41 -5.78 6.73 0.60
N MET A 42 -5.46 5.72 -0.19
CA MET A 42 -4.09 5.33 -0.46
C MET A 42 -3.88 5.11 -1.96
N ILE A 43 -2.72 5.57 -2.43
CA ILE A 43 -2.14 5.16 -3.69
C ILE A 43 -0.89 4.35 -3.38
N LEU A 44 -0.85 3.09 -3.80
CA LEU A 44 0.34 2.25 -3.74
C LEU A 44 0.95 2.12 -5.13
N THR A 45 2.23 2.43 -5.27
CA THR A 45 3.03 2.09 -6.45
C THR A 45 3.87 0.85 -6.15
N LEU A 46 3.54 -0.26 -6.80
CA LEU A 46 4.28 -1.51 -6.72
C LEU A 46 5.23 -1.61 -7.92
N ARG A 47 6.51 -1.89 -7.66
CA ARG A 47 7.53 -2.05 -8.70
C ARG A 47 8.24 -3.40 -8.56
N ALA A 48 8.56 -4.02 -9.68
CA ALA A 48 9.44 -5.17 -9.70
C ALA A 48 10.90 -4.73 -9.61
N ILE A 49 11.70 -5.47 -8.85
CA ILE A 49 13.16 -5.30 -8.76
C ILE A 49 13.85 -6.65 -8.91
N ALA A 50 15.12 -6.62 -9.30
CA ALA A 50 15.93 -7.82 -9.55
C ALA A 50 16.62 -8.40 -8.29
N CYS A 51 16.69 -7.64 -7.19
CA CYS A 51 17.35 -8.07 -5.95
C CYS A 51 16.35 -8.37 -4.84
N ASP A 52 16.67 -9.37 -4.02
CA ASP A 52 15.99 -9.60 -2.75
C ASP A 52 16.29 -8.44 -1.78
N HIS A 53 15.24 -7.86 -1.19
CA HIS A 53 15.40 -6.83 -0.17
C HIS A 53 15.73 -7.45 1.18
N VAL A 54 16.70 -6.86 1.89
CA VAL A 54 16.93 -7.09 3.32
C VAL A 54 16.52 -5.81 4.05
N GLY A 55 15.48 -5.89 4.89
CA GLY A 55 14.96 -4.73 5.65
C GLY A 55 13.62 -4.23 5.11
N ALA A 56 13.48 -2.90 4.99
CA ALA A 56 12.24 -2.29 4.50
C ALA A 56 12.06 -2.57 3.00
N ILE A 57 10.87 -2.99 2.59
CA ILE A 57 10.54 -3.22 1.17
C ILE A 57 9.96 -1.97 0.49
N GLY A 58 9.77 -0.90 1.25
CA GLY A 58 9.14 0.32 0.77
C GLY A 58 8.89 1.34 1.86
N SER A 59 8.14 2.38 1.51
CA SER A 59 7.75 3.44 2.43
C SER A 59 6.34 3.95 2.15
N ILE A 60 5.69 4.46 3.19
CA ILE A 60 4.45 5.24 3.13
C ILE A 60 4.80 6.68 3.44
N GLU A 61 4.36 7.60 2.60
CA GLU A 61 4.28 9.02 2.87
C GLU A 61 2.84 9.41 3.21
N ILE A 62 2.69 10.18 4.28
CA ILE A 62 1.41 10.67 4.77
C ILE A 62 1.30 12.15 4.44
N GLU A 63 0.31 12.50 3.64
CA GLU A 63 0.04 13.88 3.28
C GLU A 63 -0.50 14.65 4.47
N GLN A 64 0.09 15.81 4.78
CA GLN A 64 -0.33 16.60 5.95
C GLN A 64 -1.65 17.35 5.72
N ASN A 65 -1.93 17.74 4.46
CA ASN A 65 -3.02 18.66 4.12
C ASN A 65 -4.25 17.96 3.52
N ARG A 66 -4.17 16.65 3.28
CA ARG A 66 -5.27 15.86 2.70
C ARG A 66 -5.24 14.44 3.27
N PRO A 67 -6.39 13.76 3.36
CA PRO A 67 -6.45 12.41 3.90
C PRO A 67 -6.00 11.39 2.83
N MET A 68 -4.72 11.45 2.47
CA MET A 68 -4.12 10.63 1.42
C MET A 68 -2.77 10.11 1.87
N MET A 69 -2.55 8.81 1.66
CA MET A 69 -1.26 8.16 1.80
C MET A 69 -0.71 7.76 0.44
N GLN A 70 0.59 7.88 0.27
CA GLN A 70 1.29 7.40 -0.91
C GLN A 70 2.30 6.34 -0.48
N ALA A 71 2.11 5.10 -0.92
CA ALA A 71 3.06 4.03 -0.68
C ALA A 71 3.87 3.74 -1.94
N GLN A 72 5.13 3.40 -1.74
CA GLN A 72 5.98 2.82 -2.77
C GLN A 72 6.57 1.54 -2.23
N VAL A 73 6.42 0.44 -2.96
CA VAL A 73 6.93 -0.88 -2.56
C VAL A 73 7.63 -1.54 -3.73
N SER A 74 8.76 -2.15 -3.43
CA SER A 74 9.51 -2.98 -4.35
C SER A 74 9.35 -4.45 -3.97
N VAL A 75 9.02 -5.29 -4.95
CA VAL A 75 8.87 -6.75 -4.79
C VAL A 75 9.65 -7.47 -5.88
N SER A 76 9.85 -8.78 -5.72
CA SER A 76 10.44 -9.59 -6.78
C SER A 76 9.58 -9.60 -8.04
N GLN A 77 10.20 -9.88 -9.20
CA GLN A 77 9.50 -9.98 -10.47
C GLN A 77 8.37 -11.03 -10.45
N ASP A 78 8.56 -12.14 -9.73
CA ASP A 78 7.57 -13.21 -9.62
C ASP A 78 6.34 -12.76 -8.81
N GLN A 79 6.57 -12.07 -7.68
CA GLN A 79 5.48 -11.49 -6.89
C GLN A 79 4.73 -10.44 -7.69
N PHE A 80 5.44 -9.55 -8.39
CA PHE A 80 4.82 -8.54 -9.25
C PHE A 80 3.93 -9.18 -10.32
N THR A 81 4.44 -10.19 -11.03
CA THR A 81 3.71 -10.90 -12.07
C THR A 81 2.47 -11.61 -11.52
N THR A 82 2.58 -12.20 -10.32
CA THR A 82 1.48 -12.87 -9.63
C THR A 82 0.36 -11.88 -9.29
N VAL A 83 0.69 -10.78 -8.61
CA VAL A 83 -0.28 -9.74 -8.23
C VAL A 83 -0.94 -9.14 -9.47
N LEU A 84 -0.15 -8.83 -10.51
CA LEU A 84 -0.66 -8.32 -11.77
C LEU A 84 -1.68 -9.27 -12.39
N ASN A 85 -1.38 -10.57 -12.46
CA ASN A 85 -2.28 -11.55 -13.06
C ASN A 85 -3.54 -11.76 -12.22
N CYS A 86 -3.44 -11.75 -10.90
CA CYS A 86 -4.61 -11.84 -10.03
C CYS A 86 -5.55 -10.63 -10.18
N LEU A 87 -5.01 -9.41 -10.26
CA LEU A 87 -5.80 -8.18 -10.37
C LEU A 87 -6.38 -7.93 -11.78
N LYS A 88 -5.85 -8.58 -12.81
CA LYS A 88 -6.43 -8.56 -14.17
C LYS A 88 -7.81 -9.21 -14.23
N HIS A 89 -8.08 -10.19 -13.36
CA HIS A 89 -9.38 -10.83 -13.28
C HIS A 89 -10.27 -9.98 -12.39
N HIS A 90 -11.50 -9.69 -12.82
CA HIS A 90 -12.47 -8.96 -11.99
C HIS A 90 -12.81 -9.83 -10.77
N PRO A 91 -12.27 -9.53 -9.57
CA PRO A 91 -12.52 -10.37 -8.42
C PRO A 91 -13.97 -10.15 -7.96
N PRO A 92 -14.65 -11.18 -7.43
CA PRO A 92 -16.06 -11.09 -7.05
C PRO A 92 -16.32 -10.12 -5.88
N ARG A 93 -15.27 -9.77 -5.14
CA ARG A 93 -15.29 -8.80 -4.04
C ARG A 93 -14.01 -7.95 -4.08
N PRO A 94 -13.98 -6.78 -3.42
CA PRO A 94 -12.77 -5.97 -3.34
C PRO A 94 -11.58 -6.76 -2.78
N VAL A 95 -10.42 -6.61 -3.40
CA VAL A 95 -9.15 -7.15 -2.88
C VAL A 95 -8.77 -6.36 -1.64
N THR A 96 -8.29 -7.06 -0.62
CA THR A 96 -7.72 -6.42 0.58
C THR A 96 -6.20 -6.49 0.51
N LEU A 97 -5.57 -5.33 0.66
CA LEU A 97 -4.14 -5.19 0.84
C LEU A 97 -3.86 -4.85 2.30
N ILE A 98 -2.88 -5.54 2.89
CA ILE A 98 -2.43 -5.36 4.25
C ILE A 98 -0.95 -4.96 4.19
N ILE A 99 -0.61 -3.81 4.76
CA ILE A 99 0.73 -3.25 4.76
C ILE A 99 1.27 -3.27 6.19
N ALA A 100 2.35 -4.00 6.42
CA ALA A 100 3.03 -4.01 7.72
C ALA A 100 4.07 -2.89 7.78
N LEU A 101 4.11 -2.16 8.89
CA LEU A 101 5.02 -1.05 9.14
C LEU A 101 6.14 -1.48 10.09
N GLN A 102 7.33 -0.88 9.91
CA GLN A 102 8.42 -1.04 10.87
C GLN A 102 8.20 -0.24 12.15
N GLU A 103 7.48 0.88 12.06
CA GLU A 103 7.17 1.77 13.17
C GLU A 103 5.66 2.05 13.22
N SER A 104 5.13 2.15 14.44
CA SER A 104 3.72 2.44 14.67
C SER A 104 3.28 3.77 14.06
N LEU A 105 2.03 3.80 13.60
CA LEU A 105 1.26 5.01 13.39
C LEU A 105 0.32 5.23 14.57
N THR A 106 0.24 6.48 15.03
CA THR A 106 -0.70 6.87 16.06
C THR A 106 -2.00 7.34 15.42
N ILE A 107 -3.11 6.72 15.81
CA ILE A 107 -4.45 7.14 15.45
C ILE A 107 -5.16 7.74 16.66
N SER A 108 -5.95 8.78 16.41
CA SER A 108 -6.83 9.40 17.40
C SER A 108 -8.03 8.49 17.71
N GLU A 109 -8.73 8.76 18.82
CA GLU A 109 -9.98 8.05 19.19
C GLU A 109 -11.04 8.04 18.09
N LYS A 110 -11.01 9.05 17.20
CA LYS A 110 -11.95 9.17 16.08
C LYS A 110 -11.48 8.44 14.82
N GLY A 111 -10.37 7.70 14.91
CA GLY A 111 -9.77 6.94 13.81
C GLY A 111 -8.93 7.77 12.82
N TYR A 112 -8.70 9.06 13.06
CA TYR A 112 -7.83 9.88 12.22
C TYR A 112 -6.36 9.72 12.61
N LEU A 113 -5.46 9.83 11.64
CA LEU A 113 -4.01 9.92 11.89
C LEU A 113 -3.69 11.11 12.80
N ALA A 114 -2.90 10.89 13.83
CA ALA A 114 -2.41 11.95 14.69
C ALA A 114 -1.22 12.67 14.02
N SER A 115 -1.28 14.00 13.89
CA SER A 115 -0.23 14.82 13.25
C SER A 115 1.08 14.95 14.03
N LYS A 116 1.37 14.07 15.01
CA LYS A 116 2.60 14.13 15.80
C LYS A 116 3.59 13.09 15.29
N GLY A 117 4.50 13.47 14.38
CA GLY A 117 5.62 12.60 14.00
C GLY A 117 6.15 12.83 12.59
N GLN A 118 7.09 11.97 12.19
CA GLN A 118 7.58 11.91 10.82
C GLN A 118 6.44 11.53 9.87
N ASN A 119 6.37 12.22 8.73
CA ASN A 119 5.37 11.97 7.67
C ASN A 119 5.65 10.72 6.85
N SER A 120 6.70 9.97 7.20
CA SER A 120 7.10 8.77 6.47
C SER A 120 7.24 7.58 7.41
N ARG A 121 6.85 6.40 6.92
CA ARG A 121 7.00 5.12 7.61
C ARG A 121 7.56 4.08 6.67
N MET A 122 8.50 3.29 7.16
CA MET A 122 9.02 2.16 6.41
C MET A 122 8.04 0.98 6.43
N ILE A 123 7.91 0.33 5.29
CA ILE A 123 7.09 -0.87 5.10
C ILE A 123 7.99 -2.08 5.31
N SER A 124 7.63 -2.95 6.25
CA SER A 124 8.34 -4.22 6.51
C SER A 124 7.87 -5.33 5.60
N ASP A 125 6.56 -5.41 5.31
CA ASP A 125 5.98 -6.48 4.52
C ASP A 125 4.62 -6.10 3.90
N LEU A 126 4.17 -6.88 2.92
CA LEU A 126 2.86 -6.79 2.28
C LEU A 126 2.15 -8.15 2.26
N SER A 127 0.83 -8.11 2.49
CA SER A 127 -0.04 -9.27 2.28
C SER A 127 -1.25 -8.90 1.44
N TRP A 128 -1.62 -9.80 0.53
CA TRP A 128 -2.75 -9.65 -0.38
C TRP A 128 -3.80 -10.71 -0.07
N SER A 129 -5.06 -10.29 0.10
CA SER A 129 -6.21 -11.18 0.18
C SER A 129 -7.08 -10.95 -1.05
N ILE A 130 -6.93 -11.85 -2.02
CA ILE A 130 -7.61 -11.76 -3.33
C ILE A 130 -8.73 -12.79 -3.36
N PRO A 131 -10.01 -12.36 -3.42
CA PRO A 131 -11.13 -13.27 -3.54
C PRO A 131 -11.08 -14.02 -4.88
N ILE A 132 -11.19 -15.35 -4.83
CA ILE A 132 -11.15 -16.21 -6.03
C ILE A 132 -12.50 -16.86 -6.35
N LEU A 133 -13.45 -16.88 -5.38
CA LEU A 133 -14.81 -17.39 -5.47
C LEU A 133 -15.74 -16.64 -4.50
#